data_AF-A0AAV6C417-F1
#
_entry.id   AF-A0AAV6C417-F1
#
_cell.length_a   1.000
_cell.length_b   1.000
_cell.length_c   1.000
_cell.angle_alpha   90.00
_cell.angle_beta   90.00
_cell.angle_gamma   90.00
#
_symmetry.space_group_name_H-M   'P 1'
#
loop_
_entity.id
_entity.type
_entity.pdbx_description
1 polymer ?
#
loop_
_entity_poly.entity_id
_entity_poly.type
_entity_poly.pdbx_seq_one_letter_code
_entity_poly.pdbx_strand_id
1 'polypeptide(L)'
;MRDLILATMADQPDIEIVAEIENESEIPRIVEETLPEFLVLAADSRSERPALCDSLLRIHPEMKILALATDGNWSVFYQASLEIQATAVEASEAGILDALRSISRAMKGKE
;
A
#
# COMPACT_ATOMS: atom_id res chain seq x y z
N MET A 1 -12.71 6.53 -5.20
CA MET A 1 -11.82 5.96 -4.17
C MET A 1 -10.38 6.42 -4.28
N ARG A 2 -9.75 6.46 -5.47
CA ARG A 2 -8.42 7.09 -5.64
C ARG A 2 -8.33 8.49 -5.03
N ASP A 3 -9.31 9.35 -5.33
CA ASP A 3 -9.37 10.74 -4.83
C ASP A 3 -9.42 10.83 -3.30
N LEU A 4 -10.16 9.91 -2.64
CA LEU A 4 -10.24 9.86 -1.19
C LEU A 4 -8.92 9.41 -0.55
N ILE A 5 -8.23 8.45 -1.16
CA ILE A 5 -6.92 7.98 -0.70
C ILE A 5 -5.90 9.10 -0.86
N LEU A 6 -5.87 9.76 -2.01
CA LEU A 6 -5.02 10.92 -2.27
C LEU A 6 -5.31 12.05 -1.30
N ALA A 7 -6.58 12.38 -1.05
CA ALA A 7 -6.98 13.40 -0.09
C ALA A 7 -6.57 13.03 1.35
N THR A 8 -6.72 11.77 1.74
CA THR A 8 -6.31 11.29 3.06
C THR A 8 -4.79 11.31 3.23
N MET A 9 -4.04 10.93 2.18
CA MET A 9 -2.58 10.96 2.18
C MET A 9 -2.07 12.40 2.18
N ALA A 10 -2.66 13.28 1.38
CA ALA A 10 -2.33 14.71 1.34
C ALA A 10 -2.69 15.46 2.63
N ASP A 11 -3.69 15.00 3.37
CA ASP A 11 -4.04 15.54 4.69
C ASP A 11 -3.07 15.10 5.80
N GLN A 12 -2.23 14.08 5.55
CA GLN A 12 -1.21 13.64 6.50
C GLN A 12 0.12 14.36 6.23
N PRO A 13 0.63 15.18 7.15
CA PRO A 13 1.89 15.89 6.98
C PRO A 13 3.13 14.97 6.98
N ASP A 14 2.94 13.68 7.29
CA ASP A 14 3.97 12.64 7.38
C ASP A 14 3.97 11.71 6.13
N ILE A 15 3.07 11.96 5.17
CA ILE A 15 2.93 11.15 3.95
C ILE A 15 3.21 12.02 2.74
N GLU A 16 4.27 11.68 2.00
CA GLU A 16 4.59 12.29 0.71
C GLU A 16 4.40 11.26 -0.42
N ILE A 17 3.66 11.64 -1.45
CA ILE A 17 3.49 10.80 -2.64
C ILE A 17 4.71 11.05 -3.53
N VAL A 18 5.68 10.13 -3.46
CA VAL A 18 6.93 10.23 -4.22
C VAL A 18 6.77 9.85 -5.70
N ALA A 19 5.76 9.04 -6.03
CA ALA A 19 5.43 8.68 -7.41
C ALA A 19 4.00 8.16 -7.56
N GLU A 20 3.40 8.39 -8.72
CA GLU A 20 2.14 7.80 -9.15
C GLU A 20 2.40 6.92 -10.37
N ILE A 21 1.96 5.67 -10.33
CA ILE A 21 2.26 4.67 -11.35
C ILE A 21 0.94 4.09 -11.88
N GLU A 22 0.68 4.26 -13.17
CA GLU A 22 -0.50 3.66 -13.83
C GLU A 22 -0.20 2.27 -14.41
N ASN A 23 1.08 1.98 -14.72
CA ASN A 23 1.49 0.73 -15.37
C ASN A 23 2.26 -0.17 -14.40
N GLU A 24 1.76 -1.38 -14.16
CA GLU A 24 2.38 -2.32 -13.20
C GLU A 24 3.84 -2.68 -13.54
N SER A 25 4.20 -2.65 -14.82
CA SER A 25 5.57 -2.94 -15.28
C SER A 25 6.59 -1.88 -14.88
N GLU A 26 6.16 -0.63 -14.63
CA GLU A 26 7.04 0.47 -14.20
C GLU A 26 7.24 0.50 -12.68
N ILE A 27 6.36 -0.16 -11.91
CA ILE A 27 6.43 -0.18 -10.45
C ILE A 27 7.82 -0.58 -9.92
N PRO A 28 8.44 -1.71 -10.33
CA PRO A 28 9.72 -2.11 -9.76
C PRO A 28 10.81 -1.06 -9.98
N ARG A 29 10.86 -0.48 -11.18
CA ARG A 29 11.81 0.58 -11.51
C ARG A 29 11.62 1.81 -10.61
N ILE A 30 10.38 2.28 -10.48
CA ILE A 30 10.09 3.48 -9.67
C ILE A 30 10.34 3.21 -8.19
N VAL A 31 10.03 2.02 -7.69
CA VAL A 31 10.33 1.61 -6.32
C VAL A 31 11.85 1.59 -6.08
N GLU A 32 12.65 1.15 -7.05
CA GLU A 32 14.12 1.22 -6.96
C GLU A 32 14.65 2.66 -7.01
N GLU A 33 14.02 3.55 -7.80
CA GLU A 33 14.45 4.96 -7.92
C GLU A 33 14.01 5.81 -6.72
N THR A 34 12.85 5.54 -6.13
CA THR A 34 12.25 6.36 -5.05
C THR A 34 12.36 5.74 -3.66
N LEU A 35 12.62 4.44 -3.57
CA LEU A 35 12.74 3.65 -2.33
C LEU A 35 11.63 3.99 -1.32
N PRO A 36 10.35 3.84 -1.69
CA PRO A 36 9.24 4.22 -0.83
C PRO A 36 9.14 3.25 0.36
N GLU A 37 8.76 3.78 1.52
CA GLU A 37 8.44 2.93 2.67
C GLU A 37 7.08 2.23 2.50
N PHE A 38 6.20 2.78 1.65
CA PHE A 38 4.84 2.32 1.43
C PHE A 38 4.46 2.36 -0.04
N LEU A 39 3.85 1.30 -0.53
CA LEU A 39 3.31 1.18 -1.88
C LEU A 39 1.81 0.93 -1.83
N VAL A 40 1.01 1.75 -2.51
CA VAL A 40 -0.43 1.55 -2.64
C VAL A 40 -0.73 1.06 -4.05
N LEU A 41 -1.37 -0.10 -4.15
CA LEU A 41 -1.71 -0.74 -5.42
C LEU A 41 -3.23 -0.79 -5.58
N ALA A 42 -3.72 -0.25 -6.70
CA ALA A 42 -5.09 -0.50 -7.12
C ALA A 42 -5.12 -1.82 -7.92
N ALA A 43 -5.84 -2.82 -7.44
CA ALA A 43 -5.94 -4.13 -8.09
C ALA A 43 -7.42 -4.51 -8.25
N ASP A 44 -7.82 -4.95 -9.43
CA ASP A 44 -9.22 -5.27 -9.69
C ASP A 44 -9.66 -6.57 -8.97
N SER A 45 -8.74 -7.52 -8.81
CA SER A 45 -9.03 -8.87 -8.29
C SER A 45 -8.19 -9.28 -7.08
N ARG A 46 -8.87 -9.70 -5.99
CA ARG A 46 -8.26 -10.14 -4.73
C ARG A 46 -7.38 -11.39 -4.86
N SER A 47 -7.68 -12.23 -5.85
CA SER A 47 -7.05 -13.53 -6.07
C SER A 47 -5.68 -13.44 -6.73
N GLU A 48 -5.40 -12.32 -7.40
CA GLU A 48 -4.12 -12.10 -8.06
C GLU A 48 -3.23 -11.35 -7.06
N ARG A 49 -2.58 -12.10 -6.16
CA ARG A 49 -1.44 -11.55 -5.43
C ARG A 49 -0.36 -11.35 -6.50
N PRO A 50 -0.08 -10.10 -6.93
CA PRO A 50 0.81 -9.90 -8.06
C PRO A 50 2.18 -10.42 -7.68
N ALA A 51 2.84 -11.15 -8.59
CA ALA A 51 4.20 -11.67 -8.36
C ALA A 51 5.20 -10.54 -8.02
N LEU A 52 4.88 -9.32 -8.44
CA LEU A 52 5.60 -8.10 -8.06
C LEU A 52 5.61 -7.88 -6.54
N CYS A 53 4.50 -8.10 -5.82
CA CYS A 53 4.45 -7.86 -4.38
C CYS A 53 5.44 -8.76 -3.64
N ASP A 54 5.51 -10.04 -3.99
CA ASP A 54 6.47 -10.97 -3.41
C ASP A 54 7.91 -10.57 -3.75
N SER A 55 8.17 -10.22 -5.00
CA SER A 55 9.50 -9.79 -5.45
C SER A 55 9.97 -8.54 -4.72
N LEU A 56 9.12 -7.53 -4.62
CA LEU A 56 9.40 -6.27 -3.95
C LEU A 56 9.60 -6.45 -2.44
N LEU A 57 8.75 -7.24 -1.77
CA LEU A 57 8.88 -7.51 -0.35
C LEU A 57 10.10 -8.38 0.00
N ARG A 58 10.59 -9.21 -0.94
CA ARG A 58 11.86 -9.93 -0.77
C ARG A 58 13.07 -9.02 -0.84
N ILE A 59 13.02 -8.00 -1.71
CA ILE A 59 14.12 -7.04 -1.89
C ILE A 59 14.09 -6.01 -0.76
N HIS A 60 12.90 -5.52 -0.42
CA HIS A 60 12.64 -4.49 0.60
C HIS A 60 11.68 -5.04 1.66
N PRO A 61 12.16 -5.84 2.62
CA PRO A 61 11.29 -6.41 3.66
C PRO A 61 10.67 -5.35 4.58
N GLU A 62 11.33 -4.19 4.71
CA GLU A 62 10.84 -3.07 5.53
C GLU A 62 9.67 -2.31 4.87
N MET A 63 9.47 -2.51 3.56
CA MET A 63 8.41 -1.89 2.78
C MET A 63 7.06 -2.56 3.07
N LYS A 64 5.98 -1.78 2.99
CA LYS A 64 4.61 -2.25 3.19
C LYS A 64 3.77 -1.96 1.96
N ILE A 65 2.95 -2.92 1.55
CA ILE A 65 2.15 -2.82 0.32
C ILE A 65 0.67 -2.92 0.68
N LEU A 66 -0.11 -1.88 0.36
CA LEU A 66 -1.56 -1.90 0.50
C LEU A 66 -2.19 -2.08 -0.88
N ALA A 67 -2.78 -3.26 -1.13
CA ALA A 67 -3.60 -3.48 -2.31
C ALA A 67 -5.07 -3.17 -2.01
N LEU A 68 -5.75 -2.49 -2.92
CA LEU A 68 -7.15 -2.14 -2.79
C LEU A 68 -7.89 -2.22 -4.12
N ALA A 69 -9.14 -2.66 -4.06
CA ALA A 69 -10.02 -2.69 -5.20
C ALA A 69 -10.36 -1.28 -5.67
N THR A 70 -10.39 -1.07 -6.99
CA THR A 70 -10.89 0.19 -7.58
C THR A 70 -12.36 0.43 -7.21
N ASP A 71 -13.14 -0.65 -7.08
CA ASP A 71 -14.53 -0.67 -6.61
C ASP A 71 -14.65 -0.61 -5.08
N GLY A 72 -13.52 -0.73 -4.36
CA GLY A 72 -13.45 -0.71 -2.90
C GLY A 72 -14.01 -1.93 -2.21
N ASN A 73 -14.47 -2.93 -2.94
CA ASN A 73 -15.05 -4.16 -2.37
C ASN A 73 -14.03 -5.05 -1.64
N TRP A 74 -12.72 -4.82 -1.80
CA TRP A 74 -11.70 -5.49 -0.98
C TRP A 74 -10.45 -4.63 -0.80
N SER A 75 -9.73 -4.86 0.29
CA SER A 75 -8.37 -4.35 0.50
C SER A 75 -7.54 -5.40 1.23
N VAL A 76 -6.25 -5.49 0.89
CA VAL A 76 -5.29 -6.43 1.46
C VAL A 76 -4.01 -5.71 1.78
N PHE A 77 -3.55 -5.85 3.00
CA PHE A 77 -2.26 -5.36 3.45
C PHE A 77 -1.22 -6.47 3.40
N TYR A 78 -0.10 -6.20 2.74
CA TYR A 78 1.06 -7.09 2.64
C TYR A 78 2.27 -6.48 3.33
N GLN A 79 2.93 -7.27 4.17
CA GLN A 79 4.18 -6.88 4.84
C GLN A 79 5.10 -8.10 4.94
N ALA A 80 6.41 -7.87 4.83
CA ALA A 80 7.43 -8.89 5.07
C ALA A 80 8.07 -8.67 6.45
N SER A 81 7.60 -9.38 7.47
CA SER A 81 8.23 -9.37 8.80
C SER A 81 9.10 -10.60 9.07
N LEU A 82 8.85 -11.71 8.37
CA LEU A 82 9.65 -12.96 8.37
C LEU A 82 9.12 -13.92 7.27
N GLU A 83 7.79 -13.89 7.07
CA GLU A 83 7.03 -14.46 5.95
C GLU A 83 6.07 -13.36 5.44
N ILE A 84 5.64 -13.44 4.16
CA ILE A 84 4.70 -12.46 3.59
C ILE A 84 3.31 -12.69 4.18
N GLN A 85 2.93 -11.83 5.12
CA GLN A 85 1.60 -11.85 5.73
C GLN A 85 0.63 -11.11 4.81
N ALA A 86 -0.57 -11.65 4.61
CA ALA A 86 -1.67 -10.91 4.00
C ALA A 86 -2.82 -10.80 4.99
N THR A 87 -3.16 -9.57 5.35
CA THR A 87 -4.31 -9.28 6.18
C THR A 87 -5.38 -8.65 5.33
N ALA A 88 -6.55 -9.28 5.30
CA ALA A 88 -7.74 -8.69 4.70
C ALA A 88 -8.14 -7.47 5.52
N VAL A 89 -8.21 -6.31 4.87
CA VAL A 89 -8.72 -5.09 5.48
C VAL A 89 -10.20 -4.98 5.09
N GLU A 90 -10.99 -4.45 6.02
CA GLU A 90 -12.41 -4.24 5.77
C GLU A 90 -12.58 -3.24 4.62
N ALA A 91 -13.29 -3.67 3.58
CA ALA A 91 -13.43 -2.95 2.33
C ALA A 91 -14.54 -1.87 2.38
N SER A 92 -14.70 -1.30 3.55
CA SER A 92 -15.54 -0.14 3.77
C SER A 92 -14.65 1.09 3.63
N GLU A 93 -15.22 2.21 3.21
CA GLU A 93 -14.50 3.48 3.15
C GLU A 93 -13.80 3.81 4.49
N ALA A 94 -14.52 3.58 5.60
CA ALA A 94 -14.00 3.69 6.96
C ALA A 94 -12.91 2.66 7.31
N GLY A 95 -12.95 1.44 6.75
CA GLY A 95 -11.95 0.40 6.99
C GLY A 95 -10.64 0.65 6.28
N ILE A 96 -10.70 1.17 5.05
CA ILE A 96 -9.51 1.64 4.30
C ILE A 96 -8.90 2.86 4.99
N LEU A 97 -9.74 3.83 5.40
CA LEU A 97 -9.30 5.00 6.16
C LEU A 97 -8.69 4.61 7.51
N ASP A 98 -9.26 3.63 8.21
CA ASP A 98 -8.68 3.15 9.47
C ASP A 98 -7.38 2.39 9.23
N ALA A 99 -7.25 1.61 8.15
CA ALA A 99 -5.99 0.98 7.77
C ALA A 99 -4.91 2.03 7.43
N LEU A 100 -5.24 3.04 6.62
CA LEU A 100 -4.34 4.16 6.31
C LEU A 100 -3.98 4.95 7.57
N ARG A 101 -4.93 5.19 8.48
CA ARG A 101 -4.67 5.83 9.78
C ARG A 101 -3.86 4.95 10.73
N SER A 102 -4.07 3.64 10.71
CA SER A 102 -3.31 2.67 11.48
C SER A 102 -1.86 2.65 11.01
N ILE A 103 -1.64 2.73 9.70
CA ILE A 103 -0.33 2.92 9.09
C ILE A 103 0.30 4.25 9.53
N SER A 104 -0.41 5.38 9.41
CA SER A 104 0.07 6.69 9.88
C SER A 104 0.42 6.68 11.38
N ARG A 105 -0.40 6.04 12.22
CA ARG A 105 -0.11 5.86 13.66
C ARG A 105 1.13 4.98 13.89
N ALA A 106 1.37 3.97 13.06
CA ALA A 106 2.56 3.13 13.15
C ALA A 106 3.85 3.90 12.78
N MET A 107 3.75 4.92 11.91
CA MET A 107 4.88 5.83 11.60
C MET A 107 5.18 6.80 12.75
N LYS A 108 4.15 7.27 13.46
CA LYS A 108 4.30 8.08 14.69
C LYS A 108 4.80 7.32 15.93
N GLY A 109 4.84 5.99 15.90
CA GLY A 109 5.03 5.15 17.09
C GLY A 109 6.46 4.79 17.49
N LYS A 110 7.49 5.46 16.94
CA LYS A 110 8.88 5.28 17.37
C LYS A 110 9.42 6.57 17.98
N GLU A 111 9.00 6.86 19.21
CA GLU A 111 9.72 7.76 20.13
C GLU A 111 10.58 6.93 21.09
#